data_AF-A0AA39W5N7-F1
#
_entry.id   AF-A0AA39W5N7-F1
#
_cell.length_a   1.000
_cell.length_b   1.000
_cell.length_c   1.000
_cell.angle_alpha   90.00
_cell.angle_beta   90.00
_cell.angle_gamma   90.00
#
_symmetry.space_group_name_H-M   'P 1'
#
loop_
_entity.id
_entity.type
_entity.pdbx_description
1 polymer ?
#
loop_
_entity_poly.entity_id
_entity_poly.type
_entity_poly.pdbx_seq_one_letter_code
_entity_poly.pdbx_strand_id
1 'polypeptide(L)'
;MQAFGWREAVPIYVDNEFSQGVIPCLITDALQAIDTRVPYRSVISPEASDDQIVEELYKLKTMQARVFIVHMLPSLGSRIFAKAELNGMMEEGFV
;
A
#
# COMPACT_ATOMS: atom_id res chain seq x y z
N MET A 1 5.34 -23.23 3.78
CA MET A 1 4.18 -22.84 2.94
C MET A 1 4.38 -21.38 2.59
N GLN A 2 4.74 -21.06 1.35
CA GLN A 2 4.90 -19.67 0.89
C GLN A 2 3.58 -19.29 0.23
N ALA A 3 2.79 -18.47 0.92
CA ALA A 3 1.35 -18.47 0.70
C ALA A 3 0.88 -17.82 -0.62
N PHE A 4 1.68 -16.96 -1.26
CA PHE A 4 1.20 -16.26 -2.48
C PHE A 4 2.27 -15.97 -3.54
N GLY A 5 3.54 -16.39 -3.33
CA GLY A 5 4.61 -16.23 -4.34
C GLY A 5 4.99 -14.78 -4.69
N TRP A 6 4.61 -13.80 -3.87
CA TRP A 6 4.87 -12.39 -4.12
C TRP A 6 6.36 -12.07 -4.01
N ARG A 7 6.95 -11.58 -5.10
CA ARG A 7 8.36 -11.12 -5.12
C ARG A 7 8.53 -9.76 -4.46
N GLU A 8 7.58 -8.85 -4.69
CA GLU A 8 7.63 -7.48 -4.17
C GLU A 8 6.24 -7.05 -3.72
N ALA A 9 6.16 -6.46 -2.53
CA ALA A 9 4.95 -5.87 -1.99
C ALA A 9 5.24 -4.47 -1.44
N VAL A 10 4.30 -3.56 -1.65
CA VAL A 10 4.43 -2.17 -1.19
C VAL A 10 3.33 -1.87 -0.18
N PRO A 11 3.68 -1.64 1.10
CA PRO A 11 2.72 -1.19 2.10
C PRO A 11 2.38 0.28 1.88
N ILE A 12 1.09 0.60 2.02
CA ILE A 12 0.51 1.95 2.01
C ILE A 12 -0.15 2.16 3.37
N TYR A 13 0.32 3.13 4.14
CA TYR A 13 -0.20 3.39 5.48
C TYR A 13 -0.45 4.87 5.73
N VAL A 14 -1.37 5.13 6.67
CA VAL A 14 -1.67 6.48 7.13
C VAL A 14 -0.53 7.02 8.02
N ASP A 15 -0.14 8.28 7.91
CA ASP A 15 0.84 8.91 8.82
C ASP A 15 0.19 9.29 10.14
N ASN A 16 0.02 8.33 11.04
CA ASN A 16 -0.49 8.59 12.38
C ASN A 16 0.16 7.66 13.41
N GLU A 17 -0.03 7.96 14.69
CA GLU A 17 0.56 7.15 15.78
C GLU A 17 0.10 5.69 15.75
N PHE A 18 -1.07 5.40 15.17
CA PHE A 18 -1.61 4.05 15.02
C PHE A 18 -0.81 3.21 14.01
N SER A 19 -0.35 3.80 12.91
CA SER A 19 0.44 3.08 11.92
C SER A 19 1.87 2.83 12.39
N GLN A 20 2.45 3.69 13.22
CA GLN A 20 3.84 3.55 13.69
C GLN A 20 4.11 2.23 14.45
N GLY A 21 3.11 1.68 15.14
CA GLY A 21 3.23 0.38 15.81
C GLY A 21 2.95 -0.83 14.91
N VAL A 22 2.15 -0.66 13.86
CA VAL A 22 1.72 -1.76 12.97
C VAL A 22 2.69 -1.95 11.80
N ILE A 23 3.32 -0.88 11.32
CA ILE A 23 4.30 -0.90 10.22
C ILE A 23 5.47 -1.85 10.50
N PRO A 24 6.11 -1.85 11.70
CA PRO A 24 7.18 -2.79 11.98
C PRO A 24 6.71 -4.23 11.95
N CYS A 25 5.54 -4.56 12.49
CA CYS A 25 4.99 -5.91 12.50
C CYS A 25 4.61 -6.39 11.09
N LEU A 26 3.90 -5.58 10.32
CA LEU A 26 3.53 -5.92 8.94
C LEU A 26 4.76 -6.13 8.05
N ILE A 27 5.76 -5.26 8.18
CA ILE A 27 6.92 -5.28 7.29
C ILE A 27 7.98 -6.28 7.76
N THR A 28 8.19 -6.43 9.07
CA THR A 28 9.22 -7.31 9.63
C THR A 28 8.71 -8.73 9.82
N ASP A 29 7.50 -8.92 10.37
CA ASP A 29 7.04 -10.26 10.73
C ASP A 29 6.28 -10.94 9.59
N ALA A 30 5.46 -10.20 8.84
CA ALA A 30 4.64 -10.82 7.78
C ALA A 30 5.37 -10.91 6.44
N LEU A 31 6.03 -9.82 5.99
CA LEU A 31 6.65 -9.77 4.65
C LEU A 31 8.06 -10.39 4.60
N GLN A 32 8.90 -10.20 5.62
CA GLN A 32 10.21 -10.88 5.65
C GLN A 32 10.07 -12.39 5.87
N ALA A 33 9.06 -12.85 6.61
CA ALA A 33 8.84 -14.28 6.84
C ALA A 33 8.49 -15.07 5.56
N ILE A 34 8.05 -14.38 4.50
CA ILE A 34 7.76 -14.98 3.19
C ILE A 34 8.77 -14.59 2.10
N ASP A 35 9.91 -14.00 2.48
CA ASP A 35 10.96 -13.52 1.56
C ASP A 35 10.46 -12.51 0.51
N THR A 36 9.40 -11.75 0.84
CA THR A 36 8.86 -10.71 -0.04
C THR A 36 9.64 -9.41 0.17
N ARG A 37 10.18 -8.85 -0.91
CA ARG A 37 10.92 -7.59 -0.85
C ARG A 37 9.97 -6.41 -0.69
N VAL A 38 10.39 -5.44 0.11
CA VAL A 38 9.66 -4.18 0.32
C VAL A 38 10.52 -3.02 -0.21
N PRO A 39 10.52 -2.79 -1.53
CA PRO A 39 11.40 -1.80 -2.16
C PRO A 39 11.00 -0.35 -1.83
N TYR A 40 9.73 -0.12 -1.50
CA TYR A 40 9.17 1.19 -1.21
C TYR A 40 8.13 1.09 -0.09
N ARG A 41 7.95 2.20 0.64
CA ARG A 41 6.92 2.37 1.66
C ARG A 41 6.19 3.66 1.35
N SER A 42 4.88 3.59 1.15
CA SER A 42 4.06 4.76 0.87
C SER A 42 3.35 5.24 2.13
N VAL A 43 3.46 6.54 2.37
CA VAL A 43 2.90 7.20 3.55
C VAL A 43 1.90 8.25 3.10
N ILE A 44 0.66 8.16 3.56
CA ILE A 44 -0.42 9.09 3.23
C ILE A 44 -0.83 9.83 4.51
N SER A 45 -0.78 11.16 4.52
CA SER A 45 -1.29 11.94 5.66
C SER A 45 -2.80 11.72 5.83
N PRO A 46 -3.33 11.67 7.07
CA PRO A 46 -4.77 11.57 7.30
C PRO A 46 -5.57 12.72 6.67
N GLU A 47 -4.95 13.88 6.53
CA GLU A 47 -5.48 15.10 5.92
C GLU A 47 -5.18 15.19 4.41
N ALA A 48 -4.61 14.14 3.80
CA ALA A 48 -4.22 14.17 2.39
C ALA A 48 -5.42 14.54 1.49
N SER A 49 -5.18 15.48 0.59
CA SER A 49 -6.13 15.85 -0.45
C SER A 49 -6.27 14.72 -1.47
N ASP A 50 -7.32 14.77 -2.27
CA ASP A 50 -7.51 13.81 -3.37
C ASP A 50 -6.36 13.87 -4.37
N ASP A 51 -5.80 15.05 -4.64
CA ASP A 51 -4.67 15.24 -5.56
C ASP A 51 -3.39 14.58 -5.02
N GLN A 52 -3.13 14.72 -3.71
CA GLN A 52 -1.98 14.08 -3.06
C GLN A 52 -2.11 12.54 -3.09
N ILE A 53 -3.33 12.02 -2.88
CA ILE A 53 -3.61 10.59 -3.00
C ILE A 53 -3.34 10.10 -4.43
N VAL A 54 -3.83 10.83 -5.44
CA VAL A 54 -3.63 10.46 -6.85
C VAL A 54 -2.16 10.51 -7.24
N GLU A 55 -1.41 11.52 -6.79
CA GLU A 55 0.02 11.64 -7.07
C GLU A 55 0.80 10.43 -6.53
N GLU A 56 0.50 10.02 -5.30
CA GLU A 56 1.16 8.88 -4.69
C GLU A 56 0.76 7.56 -5.37
N LEU A 57 -0.52 7.38 -5.70
CA LEU A 57 -0.98 6.22 -6.49
C LEU A 57 -0.31 6.15 -7.86
N TYR A 58 -0.04 7.30 -8.51
CA TYR A 58 0.66 7.34 -9.78
C TYR A 58 2.11 6.85 -9.64
N LYS A 59 2.83 7.29 -8.59
CA LYS A 59 4.18 6.79 -8.29
C LYS A 59 4.16 5.27 -8.11
N LEU A 60 3.20 4.77 -7.31
CA LEU A 60 3.04 3.34 -7.04
C LEU A 60 2.73 2.55 -8.32
N LYS A 61 1.85 3.06 -9.19
CA LYS A 61 1.52 2.44 -10.47
C LYS A 61 2.74 2.30 -11.40
N THR A 62 3.71 3.21 -11.32
CA THR A 62 4.93 3.14 -12.14
C THR A 62 5.99 2.19 -11.59
N MET A 63 5.84 1.71 -10.35
CA MET A 63 6.73 0.70 -9.78
C MET A 63 6.40 -0.69 -10.34
N GLN A 64 7.39 -1.59 -10.40
CA GLN A 64 7.15 -2.98 -10.83
C GLN A 64 6.40 -3.83 -9.77
N ALA A 65 6.02 -3.22 -8.64
CA ALA A 65 5.24 -3.85 -7.60
C ALA A 65 3.79 -4.05 -8.06
N ARG A 66 3.24 -5.25 -7.82
CA ARG A 66 1.86 -5.62 -8.19
C ARG A 66 0.96 -5.85 -6.98
N VAL A 67 1.53 -5.83 -5.78
CA VAL A 67 0.83 -6.11 -4.54
C VAL A 67 0.92 -4.90 -3.62
N PHE A 68 -0.24 -4.35 -3.26
CA PHE A 68 -0.34 -3.19 -2.39
C PHE A 68 -1.09 -3.53 -1.10
N ILE A 69 -0.43 -3.35 0.04
CA ILE A 69 -1.03 -3.66 1.34
C ILE A 69 -1.46 -2.37 2.01
N VAL A 70 -2.77 -2.14 2.09
CA VAL A 70 -3.36 -0.90 2.60
C VAL A 70 -3.72 -1.04 4.08
N HIS A 71 -3.13 -0.20 4.93
CA HIS A 71 -3.45 -0.13 6.36
C HIS A 71 -3.79 1.31 6.79
N MET A 72 -5.08 1.62 6.92
CA MET A 72 -5.58 2.96 7.25
C MET A 72 -7.01 2.93 7.80
N LEU A 73 -7.48 4.10 8.28
CA LEU A 73 -8.87 4.29 8.69
C LEU A 73 -9.83 4.06 7.50
N PRO A 74 -11.02 3.49 7.72
CA PRO A 74 -11.95 3.16 6.64
C PRO A 74 -12.28 4.33 5.71
N SER A 75 -12.46 5.54 6.25
CA SER A 75 -12.78 6.73 5.44
C SER A 75 -11.68 7.09 4.44
N LEU A 76 -10.41 7.06 4.88
CA LEU A 76 -9.26 7.30 4.01
C LEU A 76 -9.05 6.14 3.04
N GLY A 77 -9.20 4.90 3.52
CA GLY A 77 -9.14 3.69 2.69
C GLY A 77 -10.14 3.71 1.54
N SER A 78 -11.39 4.07 1.82
CA SER A 78 -12.42 4.23 0.77
C SER A 78 -12.04 5.29 -0.26
N ARG A 79 -11.44 6.42 0.16
CA ARG A 79 -10.94 7.44 -0.77
C ARG A 79 -9.82 6.90 -1.65
N ILE A 80 -8.84 6.21 -1.07
CA ILE A 80 -7.72 5.62 -1.82
C ILE A 80 -8.24 4.60 -2.84
N PHE A 81 -9.10 3.67 -2.42
CA PHE A 81 -9.61 2.65 -3.33
C PHE A 81 -10.47 3.25 -4.45
N ALA A 82 -11.27 4.28 -4.16
CA ALA A 82 -12.01 5.00 -5.20
C ALA A 82 -11.08 5.67 -6.22
N LYS A 83 -9.95 6.25 -5.78
CA LYS A 83 -8.96 6.82 -6.70
C LYS A 83 -8.17 5.75 -7.44
N ALA A 84 -7.84 4.63 -6.79
CA ALA A 84 -7.14 3.50 -7.41
C ALA A 84 -7.97 2.90 -8.56
N GLU A 85 -9.27 2.72 -8.35
CA GLU A 85 -10.24 2.31 -9.38
C GLU A 85 -10.19 3.24 -10.59
N LEU A 86 -10.33 4.56 -10.37
CA LEU A 86 -10.27 5.56 -11.45
C LEU A 86 -8.94 5.56 -12.21
N ASN A 87 -7.86 5.10 -11.58
CA ASN A 87 -6.54 5.00 -12.17
C ASN A 87 -6.25 3.61 -12.76
N GLY A 88 -7.24 2.70 -12.82
CA GLY A 88 -7.09 1.34 -13.37
C GLY A 88 -6.19 0.43 -12.52
N MET A 89 -6.01 0.74 -11.23
CA MET A 89 -5.18 -0.06 -10.30
C MET A 89 -5.99 -1.17 -9.62
N MET A 90 -7.25 -1.36 -9.99
CA MET A 90 -8.14 -2.44 -9.55
C MET A 90 -8.42 -3.46 -10.66
N GLU A 91 -7.81 -3.27 -11.83
CA GLU A 91 -7.88 -4.19 -12.95
C GLU A 91 -6.92 -5.37 -12.75
N GLU A 92 -7.05 -6.39 -13.61
CA GLU A 92 -6.15 -7.55 -13.59
C GLU A 92 -4.68 -7.12 -13.73
N GLY A 93 -3.83 -7.62 -12.83
CA GLY A 93 -2.43 -7.22 -12.73
C GLY A 93 -2.08 -6.46 -11.45
N PHE A 94 -3.10 -6.07 -10.68
CA PHE A 94 -2.99 -5.48 -9.34
C PHE A 94 -3.72 -6.34 -8.31
N VAL A 95 -3.12 -6.51 -7.12
CA VAL A 95 -3.65 -7.30 -5.99
C VAL A 95 -3.48 -6.54 -4.67
#